data_AF-A0A925GYV0-F1
#
_entry.id   AF-A0A925GYV0-F1
#
_cell.length_a   1.000
_cell.length_b   1.000
_cell.length_c   1.000
_cell.angle_alpha   90.00
_cell.angle_beta   90.00
_cell.angle_gamma   90.00
#
_symmetry.space_group_name_H-M   'P 1'
#
loop_
_entity.id
_entity.type
_entity.pdbx_description
1 polymer ?
#
loop_
_entity_poly.entity_id
_entity_poly.type
_entity_poly.pdbx_seq_one_letter_code
_entity_poly.pdbx_strand_id
1 'polypeptide(L)'
;MATIQEMLTDSLRDIYDAERQAAKSLPKMIKTATSMELKQAFTEHLEVTKGQIARLEQVFEILGARAKAKPCRAMQGLVEETLQHVSEHQKGHELDAILIASGQKIEHYEISAYGTARAMAKAAGQKEAANLLQETLKEEELTDKLLTKVAISVYREMVREEGESEAGVDEEAAIANSAGRNTPAKKKVAAKGTSVAAAKEAPVRGKKAGASKQTGSGDSKTSGSKAGSSVTTNHDEIRTWAEDRGAHPACVSGTGDKGDSGLLRLDFPGYSGADSLEEISWEDFFQKFDEQGLALLYQETTAKGEKSNFNKIIAKETADMASEGKKRSARK
;
A
#
# COMPACT_ATOMS: atom_id res chain seq x y z
N MET A 1 5.94 5.00 43.03
CA MET A 1 5.09 4.81 41.84
C MET A 1 5.95 5.10 40.62
N ALA A 2 5.81 4.35 39.53
CA ALA A 2 6.53 4.65 38.30
C ALA A 2 6.08 6.02 37.76
N THR A 3 7.03 6.81 37.28
CA THR A 3 6.74 8.05 36.55
C THR A 3 6.11 7.72 35.20
N ILE A 4 5.39 8.68 34.61
CA ILE A 4 4.80 8.50 33.28
C ILE A 4 5.86 8.23 32.21
N GLN A 5 7.08 8.76 32.38
CA GLN A 5 8.21 8.52 31.49
C GLN A 5 8.76 7.09 31.61
N GLU A 6 8.81 6.53 32.81
CA GLU A 6 9.19 5.13 33.03
C GLU A 6 8.14 4.17 32.44
N MET A 7 6.84 4.49 32.62
CA MET A 7 5.74 3.72 32.03
C MET A 7 5.81 3.76 30.50
N LEU A 8 5.98 4.95 29.90
CA LEU A 8 6.18 5.12 28.46
C LEU A 8 7.35 4.28 27.95
N THR A 9 8.51 4.37 28.63
CA THR A 9 9.72 3.64 28.21
C THR A 9 9.50 2.14 28.29
N ASP A 10 8.83 1.61 29.32
CA ASP A 10 8.52 0.18 29.42
C ASP A 10 7.54 -0.26 28.32
N SER A 11 6.50 0.52 28.04
CA SER A 11 5.56 0.25 26.95
C SER A 11 6.24 0.26 25.58
N LEU A 12 7.12 1.21 25.30
CA LEU A 12 7.86 1.26 24.02
C LEU A 12 8.77 0.04 23.82
N ARG A 13 9.30 -0.56 24.90
CA ARG A 13 10.12 -1.78 24.78
C ARG A 13 9.30 -3.00 24.40
N ASP A 14 8.05 -3.06 24.86
CA ASP A 14 7.07 -4.08 24.50
C ASP A 14 6.66 -3.91 23.02
N ILE A 15 6.28 -2.69 22.62
CA ILE A 15 5.94 -2.36 21.22
C ILE A 15 7.11 -2.66 20.27
N TYR A 16 8.34 -2.27 20.65
CA TYR A 16 9.53 -2.55 19.82
C TYR A 16 9.80 -4.04 19.60
N ASP A 17 9.41 -4.89 20.56
CA ASP A 17 9.47 -6.33 20.36
C ASP A 17 8.31 -6.83 19.48
N ALA A 18 7.10 -6.30 19.69
CA ALA A 18 5.91 -6.64 18.89
C ALA A 18 6.15 -6.40 17.38
N GLU A 19 6.63 -5.21 17.03
CA GLU A 19 6.99 -4.80 15.67
C GLU A 19 7.99 -5.76 15.01
N ARG A 20 9.00 -6.20 15.76
CA ARG A 20 10.01 -7.15 15.26
C ARG A 20 9.44 -8.54 15.06
N GLN A 21 8.48 -8.95 15.89
CA GLN A 21 7.77 -10.21 15.72
C GLN A 21 6.86 -10.16 14.49
N ALA A 22 6.10 -9.08 14.30
CA ALA A 22 5.26 -8.84 13.11
C ALA A 22 6.11 -8.82 11.83
N ALA A 23 7.19 -8.01 11.79
CA ALA A 23 8.11 -7.97 10.66
C ALA A 23 8.71 -9.34 10.29
N LYS A 24 8.91 -10.21 11.28
CA LYS A 24 9.44 -11.57 11.07
C LYS A 24 8.37 -12.54 10.55
N SER A 25 7.10 -12.34 10.88
CA SER A 25 6.00 -13.23 10.45
C SER A 25 5.50 -12.90 9.03
N LEU A 26 5.49 -11.61 8.65
CA LEU A 26 4.97 -11.13 7.37
C LEU A 26 5.54 -11.86 6.13
N PRO A 27 6.85 -12.16 6.00
CA PRO A 27 7.37 -12.91 4.86
C PRO A 27 6.69 -14.27 4.66
N LYS A 28 6.31 -14.95 5.76
CA LYS A 28 5.60 -16.22 5.68
C LYS A 28 4.15 -16.03 5.25
N MET A 29 3.48 -14.98 5.74
CA MET A 29 2.11 -14.63 5.33
C MET A 29 2.05 -14.28 3.83
N ILE A 30 2.98 -13.43 3.35
CA ILE A 30 3.13 -13.06 1.92
C ILE A 30 3.31 -14.31 1.06
N LYS A 31 4.19 -15.23 1.46
CA LYS A 31 4.45 -16.46 0.69
C LYS A 31 3.23 -17.38 0.65
N THR A 32 2.42 -17.37 1.70
CA THR A 32 1.29 -18.29 1.85
C THR A 32 0.04 -17.78 1.15
N ALA A 33 -0.22 -16.48 1.19
CA ALA A 33 -1.37 -15.84 0.55
C ALA A 33 -1.53 -16.27 -0.92
N THR A 34 -2.76 -16.28 -1.42
CA THR A 34 -3.12 -16.63 -2.79
C THR A 34 -3.42 -15.36 -3.59
N SER A 35 -4.30 -14.51 -3.06
CA SER A 35 -4.65 -13.20 -3.59
C SER A 35 -3.43 -12.31 -3.80
N MET A 36 -3.34 -11.74 -5.00
CA MET A 36 -2.27 -10.80 -5.35
C MET A 36 -2.42 -9.49 -4.57
N GLU A 37 -3.65 -9.04 -4.33
CA GLU A 37 -3.95 -7.86 -3.53
C GLU A 37 -3.48 -8.04 -2.09
N LEU A 38 -3.74 -9.21 -1.50
CA LEU A 38 -3.31 -9.52 -0.13
C LEU A 38 -1.79 -9.62 -0.01
N LYS A 39 -1.13 -10.24 -0.99
CA LYS A 39 0.34 -10.27 -1.04
C LYS A 39 0.93 -8.88 -1.09
N GLN A 40 0.35 -8.01 -1.91
CA GLN A 40 0.81 -6.64 -2.06
C GLN A 40 0.62 -5.87 -0.75
N ALA A 41 -0.56 -5.96 -0.13
CA ALA A 41 -0.84 -5.33 1.16
C ALA A 41 0.15 -5.75 2.25
N PHE A 42 0.44 -7.05 2.41
CA PHE A 42 1.45 -7.51 3.38
C PHE A 42 2.88 -7.14 2.99
N THR A 43 3.20 -7.05 1.70
CA THR A 43 4.54 -6.63 1.24
C THR A 43 4.78 -5.15 1.55
N GLU A 44 3.80 -4.30 1.29
CA GLU A 44 3.84 -2.88 1.64
C GLU A 44 3.91 -2.70 3.16
N HIS A 45 3.05 -3.41 3.89
CA HIS A 45 3.06 -3.33 5.35
C HIS A 45 4.41 -3.75 5.94
N LEU A 46 5.07 -4.80 5.43
CA LEU A 46 6.43 -5.17 5.89
C LEU A 46 7.46 -4.03 5.75
N GLU A 47 7.39 -3.23 4.70
CA GLU A 47 8.29 -2.07 4.54
C GLU A 47 7.90 -0.93 5.49
N VAL A 48 6.61 -0.73 5.71
CA VAL A 48 6.07 0.20 6.72
C VAL A 48 6.55 -0.20 8.13
N THR A 49 6.39 -1.46 8.54
CA THR A 49 6.87 -2.03 9.81
C THR A 49 8.36 -1.81 10.03
N LYS A 50 9.20 -1.99 9.00
CA LYS A 50 10.65 -1.68 9.11
C LYS A 50 10.89 -0.20 9.37
N GLY A 51 10.10 0.69 8.74
CA GLY A 51 10.12 2.12 9.01
C GLY A 51 9.70 2.45 10.44
N GLN A 52 8.66 1.80 10.95
CA GLN A 52 8.14 1.96 12.31
C GLN A 52 9.16 1.52 13.37
N ILE A 53 9.86 0.41 13.15
CA ILE A 53 11.00 -0.04 13.99
C ILE A 53 12.08 1.04 14.06
N ALA A 54 12.48 1.61 12.93
CA ALA A 54 13.46 2.70 12.90
C ALA A 54 12.93 3.98 13.57
N ARG A 55 11.64 4.27 13.45
CA ARG A 55 10.98 5.40 14.12
C ARG A 55 10.97 5.21 15.65
N LEU A 56 10.74 4.00 16.14
CA LEU A 56 10.85 3.67 17.56
C LEU A 56 12.27 3.87 18.10
N GLU A 57 13.29 3.55 17.32
CA GLU A 57 14.69 3.82 17.70
C GLU A 57 14.94 5.32 17.87
N GLN A 58 14.42 6.17 16.98
CA GLN A 58 14.44 7.63 17.13
C GLN A 58 13.68 8.09 18.39
N VAL A 59 12.52 7.50 18.67
CA VAL A 59 11.76 7.80 19.90
C VAL A 59 12.58 7.45 21.14
N PHE A 60 13.27 6.30 21.18
CA PHE A 60 14.14 5.94 22.28
C PHE A 60 15.28 6.96 22.47
N GLU A 61 15.89 7.43 21.38
CA GLU A 61 16.93 8.47 21.41
C GLU A 61 16.40 9.79 22.00
N ILE A 62 15.22 10.25 21.57
CA ILE A 62 14.56 11.46 22.10
C ILE A 62 14.33 11.35 23.62
N LEU A 63 13.94 10.16 24.07
CA LEU A 63 13.69 9.89 25.50
C LEU A 63 14.96 9.67 26.32
N GLY A 64 16.15 9.71 25.70
CA GLY A 64 17.43 9.42 26.37
C GLY A 64 17.52 7.98 26.87
N ALA A 65 16.80 7.05 26.25
CA ALA A 65 16.68 5.66 26.65
C ALA A 65 17.31 4.73 25.60
N ARG A 66 17.79 3.57 26.05
CA ARG A 66 18.29 2.53 25.13
C ARG A 66 17.12 1.77 24.52
N ALA A 67 17.10 1.66 23.18
CA ALA A 67 16.22 0.76 22.45
C ALA A 67 16.55 -0.70 22.79
N LYS A 68 15.82 -1.26 23.76
CA LYS A 68 16.00 -2.64 24.22
C LYS A 68 14.64 -3.32 24.26
N ALA A 69 14.42 -4.25 23.35
CA ALA A 69 13.21 -5.07 23.31
C ALA A 69 12.95 -5.78 24.65
N LYS A 70 11.68 -5.80 25.04
CA LYS A 70 11.12 -6.61 26.11
C LYS A 70 10.12 -7.56 25.47
N PRO A 71 10.16 -8.88 25.75
CA PRO A 71 9.27 -9.83 25.08
C PRO A 71 7.79 -9.45 25.17
N CYS A 72 7.18 -9.19 24.02
CA CYS A 72 5.76 -8.92 23.89
C CYS A 72 5.00 -10.23 23.72
N ARG A 73 4.38 -10.70 24.81
CA ARG A 73 3.63 -11.97 24.82
C ARG A 73 2.32 -11.90 24.04
N ALA A 74 1.71 -10.71 23.95
CA ALA A 74 0.47 -10.52 23.22
C ALA A 74 0.71 -10.71 21.72
N MET A 75 1.71 -10.00 21.16
CA MET A 75 2.08 -10.17 19.76
C MET A 75 2.58 -11.58 19.47
N GLN A 76 3.34 -12.19 20.39
CA GLN A 76 3.77 -13.57 20.25
C GLN A 76 2.59 -14.52 20.05
N GLY A 77 1.55 -14.41 20.87
CA GLY A 77 0.34 -15.22 20.74
C GLY A 77 -0.37 -15.02 19.39
N LEU A 78 -0.51 -13.77 18.95
CA LEU A 78 -1.14 -13.44 17.65
C LEU A 78 -0.35 -14.01 16.46
N VAL A 79 0.98 -13.90 16.51
CA VAL A 79 1.85 -14.46 15.47
C VAL A 79 1.82 -15.99 15.48
N GLU A 80 1.86 -16.61 16.66
CA GLU A 80 1.77 -18.07 16.80
C GLU A 80 0.44 -18.62 16.27
N GLU A 81 -0.69 -17.99 16.62
CA GLU A 81 -2.03 -18.32 16.09
C GLU A 81 -2.04 -18.24 14.56
N THR A 82 -1.50 -17.14 14.01
CA THR A 82 -1.43 -16.93 12.56
C THR A 82 -0.58 -18.00 11.86
N LEU A 83 0.58 -18.35 12.42
CA LEU A 83 1.47 -19.36 11.85
C LEU A 83 0.89 -20.77 11.98
N GLN A 84 0.11 -21.04 13.03
CA GLN A 84 -0.65 -22.28 13.18
C GLN A 84 -1.68 -22.42 12.05
N HIS A 85 -2.49 -21.38 11.79
CA HIS A 85 -3.44 -21.38 10.68
C HIS A 85 -2.77 -21.65 9.33
N VAL A 86 -1.62 -21.02 9.07
CA VAL A 86 -0.80 -21.24 7.87
C VAL A 86 -0.32 -22.69 7.71
N SER A 87 -0.18 -23.44 8.80
CA SER A 87 0.23 -24.84 8.78
C SER A 87 -0.94 -25.83 8.66
N GLU A 88 -2.13 -25.43 9.10
CA GLU A 88 -3.31 -26.30 9.18
C GLU A 88 -4.24 -26.18 7.95
N HIS A 89 -4.19 -25.05 7.23
CA HIS A 89 -5.08 -24.78 6.09
C HIS A 89 -4.34 -24.83 4.75
N GLN A 90 -5.07 -25.22 3.71
CA GLN A 90 -4.55 -25.21 2.34
C GLN A 90 -4.60 -23.80 1.75
N LYS A 91 -3.76 -23.55 0.75
CA LYS A 91 -3.82 -22.28 0.01
C LYS A 91 -5.15 -22.15 -0.73
N GLY A 92 -5.77 -20.99 -0.63
CA GLY A 92 -7.02 -20.65 -1.29
C GLY A 92 -7.67 -19.45 -0.62
N HIS A 93 -8.90 -19.13 -1.02
CA HIS A 93 -9.64 -17.99 -0.47
C HIS A 93 -9.92 -18.13 1.04
N GLU A 94 -10.13 -19.35 1.54
CA GLU A 94 -10.28 -19.60 2.99
C GLU A 94 -9.04 -19.16 3.78
N LEU A 95 -7.84 -19.56 3.35
CA LEU A 95 -6.61 -19.17 4.02
C LEU A 95 -6.32 -17.67 3.86
N ASP A 96 -6.68 -17.06 2.73
CA ASP A 96 -6.57 -15.60 2.57
C ASP A 96 -7.49 -14.86 3.55
N ALA A 97 -8.73 -15.31 3.73
CA ALA A 97 -9.66 -14.77 4.72
C ALA A 97 -9.11 -14.89 6.15
N ILE A 98 -8.52 -16.04 6.49
CA ILE A 98 -7.89 -16.26 7.80
C ILE A 98 -6.67 -15.32 7.98
N LEU A 99 -5.81 -15.21 6.97
CA LEU A 99 -4.64 -14.33 7.01
C LEU A 99 -5.03 -12.87 7.18
N ILE A 100 -6.09 -12.42 6.52
CA ILE A 100 -6.63 -11.06 6.67
C ILE A 100 -7.12 -10.84 8.10
N ALA A 101 -7.93 -11.76 8.64
CA ALA A 101 -8.42 -11.66 10.01
C ALA A 101 -7.26 -11.65 11.03
N SER A 102 -6.25 -12.48 10.82
CA SER A 102 -5.00 -12.49 11.60
C SER A 102 -4.25 -11.16 11.52
N GLY A 103 -4.09 -10.60 10.33
CA GLY A 103 -3.49 -9.29 10.11
C GLY A 103 -4.24 -8.20 10.88
N GLN A 104 -5.56 -8.13 10.75
CA GLN A 104 -6.38 -7.13 11.46
C GLN A 104 -6.28 -7.25 12.99
N LYS A 105 -6.19 -8.47 13.54
CA LYS A 105 -5.95 -8.65 14.98
C LYS A 105 -4.60 -8.05 15.42
N ILE A 106 -3.56 -8.19 14.60
CA ILE A 106 -2.24 -7.59 14.82
C ILE A 106 -2.35 -6.06 14.76
N GLU A 107 -2.95 -5.51 13.70
CA GLU A 107 -3.15 -4.05 13.56
C GLU A 107 -3.91 -3.47 14.75
N HIS A 108 -4.99 -4.11 15.20
CA HIS A 108 -5.78 -3.63 16.34
C HIS A 108 -5.00 -3.63 17.65
N TYR A 109 -4.11 -4.60 17.86
CA TYR A 109 -3.19 -4.58 18.99
C TYR A 109 -2.24 -3.38 18.90
N GLU A 110 -1.66 -3.12 17.72
CA GLU A 110 -0.70 -2.03 17.50
C GLU A 110 -1.37 -0.65 17.59
N ILE A 111 -2.57 -0.46 17.03
CA ILE A 111 -3.39 0.75 17.17
C ILE A 111 -3.62 1.07 18.65
N SER A 112 -3.98 0.06 19.46
CA SER A 112 -4.17 0.22 20.90
C SER A 112 -2.87 0.59 21.62
N ALA A 113 -1.77 -0.09 21.28
CA ALA A 113 -0.47 0.11 21.90
C ALA A 113 0.11 1.49 21.58
N TYR A 114 0.10 1.91 20.32
CA TYR A 114 0.56 3.23 19.88
C TYR A 114 -0.35 4.35 20.36
N GLY A 115 -1.67 4.15 20.36
CA GLY A 115 -2.63 5.10 20.93
C GLY A 115 -2.31 5.42 22.39
N THR A 116 -1.99 4.38 23.16
CA THR A 116 -1.59 4.47 24.56
C THR A 116 -0.21 5.13 24.74
N ALA A 117 0.82 4.68 24.01
CA ALA A 117 2.17 5.23 24.10
C ALA A 117 2.21 6.71 23.71
N ARG A 118 1.49 7.11 22.65
CA ARG A 118 1.33 8.51 22.23
C ARG A 118 0.70 9.35 23.34
N ALA A 119 -0.33 8.84 24.02
CA ALA A 119 -0.96 9.57 25.13
C ALA A 119 -0.01 9.74 26.32
N MET A 120 0.76 8.70 26.67
CA MET A 120 1.80 8.79 27.70
C MET A 120 2.91 9.79 27.32
N ALA A 121 3.35 9.80 26.06
CA ALA A 121 4.34 10.77 25.55
C ALA A 121 3.84 12.22 25.68
N LYS A 122 2.58 12.48 25.34
CA LYS A 122 1.95 13.80 25.55
C LYS A 122 1.92 14.18 27.03
N ALA A 123 1.52 13.25 27.91
CA ALA A 123 1.46 13.48 29.35
C ALA A 123 2.86 13.70 29.97
N ALA A 124 3.90 13.10 29.40
CA ALA A 124 5.30 13.29 29.80
C ALA A 124 5.92 14.60 29.25
N GLY A 125 5.19 15.39 28.45
CA GLY A 125 5.72 16.58 27.78
C GLY A 125 6.63 16.29 26.58
N GLN A 126 6.69 15.03 26.14
CA GLN A 126 7.57 14.55 25.05
C GLN A 126 6.90 14.73 23.69
N LYS A 127 6.78 16.01 23.26
CA LYS A 127 6.01 16.38 22.04
C LYS A 127 6.55 15.73 20.77
N GLU A 128 7.87 15.72 20.59
CA GLU A 128 8.51 15.13 19.40
C GLU A 128 8.25 13.63 19.32
N ALA A 129 8.46 12.90 20.42
CA ALA A 129 8.12 11.48 20.53
C ALA A 129 6.63 11.22 20.24
N ALA A 130 5.73 12.05 20.79
CA ALA A 130 4.30 11.90 20.55
C ALA A 130 3.91 12.08 19.08
N ASN A 131 4.58 12.97 18.34
CA ASN A 131 4.33 13.17 16.92
C ASN A 131 4.80 11.97 16.09
N LEU A 132 5.97 11.42 16.40
CA LEU A 132 6.46 10.20 15.74
C LEU A 132 5.54 8.99 16.00
N LEU A 133 5.10 8.81 17.25
CA LEU A 133 4.15 7.74 17.61
C LEU A 133 2.79 7.94 16.94
N GLN A 134 2.37 9.20 16.72
CA GLN A 134 1.15 9.50 15.97
C GLN A 134 1.28 9.17 14.48
N GLU A 135 2.46 9.33 13.89
CA GLU A 135 2.73 8.93 12.52
C GLU A 135 2.57 7.41 12.36
N THR A 136 3.21 6.62 13.23
CA THR A 136 3.03 5.16 13.22
C THR A 136 1.57 4.77 13.41
N LEU A 137 0.87 5.34 14.40
CA LEU A 137 -0.54 5.04 14.63
C LEU A 137 -1.42 5.23 13.38
N LYS A 138 -1.15 6.29 12.59
CA LYS A 138 -1.87 6.52 11.33
C LYS A 138 -1.55 5.46 10.28
N GLU A 139 -0.31 4.99 10.24
CA GLU A 139 0.10 3.91 9.32
C GLU A 139 -0.64 2.61 9.64
N GLU A 140 -0.78 2.23 10.92
CA GLU A 140 -1.54 1.02 11.31
C GLU A 140 -3.03 1.16 11.00
N GLU A 141 -3.63 2.32 11.31
CA GLU A 141 -5.03 2.60 10.98
C GLU A 141 -5.30 2.55 9.47
N LEU A 142 -4.31 2.89 8.64
CA LEU A 142 -4.41 2.79 7.19
C LEU A 142 -4.25 1.35 6.70
N THR A 143 -3.33 0.59 7.30
CA THR A 143 -3.14 -0.83 7.00
C THR A 143 -4.41 -1.63 7.32
N ASP A 144 -5.03 -1.44 8.50
CA ASP A 144 -6.26 -2.12 8.87
C ASP A 144 -7.42 -1.82 7.88
N LYS A 145 -7.55 -0.57 7.46
CA LYS A 145 -8.53 -0.17 6.42
C LYS A 145 -8.24 -0.85 5.09
N LEU A 146 -6.97 -0.96 4.70
CA LEU A 146 -6.58 -1.67 3.48
C LEU A 146 -6.93 -3.15 3.58
N LEU A 147 -6.61 -3.81 4.70
CA LEU A 147 -6.96 -5.21 4.94
C LEU A 147 -8.47 -5.44 4.89
N THR A 148 -9.27 -4.52 5.45
CA THR A 148 -10.74 -4.55 5.35
C THR A 148 -11.21 -4.51 3.89
N LYS A 149 -10.62 -3.63 3.06
CA LYS A 149 -10.94 -3.57 1.62
C LYS A 149 -10.61 -4.88 0.90
N VAL A 150 -9.42 -5.44 1.17
CA VAL A 150 -9.00 -6.72 0.58
C VAL A 150 -9.91 -7.86 1.06
N ALA A 151 -10.38 -7.83 2.31
CA ALA A 151 -11.33 -8.81 2.86
C ALA A 151 -12.61 -8.86 2.03
N ILE A 152 -13.17 -7.70 1.68
CA ILE A 152 -14.40 -7.61 0.86
C ILE A 152 -14.20 -8.29 -0.50
N SER A 153 -13.05 -8.08 -1.15
CA SER A 153 -12.72 -8.75 -2.41
C SER A 153 -12.63 -10.27 -2.24
N VAL A 154 -11.93 -10.74 -1.20
CA VAL A 154 -11.77 -12.18 -0.93
C VAL A 154 -13.12 -12.84 -0.63
N TYR A 155 -13.96 -12.23 0.21
CA TYR A 155 -15.27 -12.77 0.55
C TYR A 155 -16.20 -12.82 -0.66
N ARG A 156 -16.10 -11.85 -1.59
CA ARG A 156 -16.88 -11.87 -2.82
C ARG A 156 -16.54 -13.08 -3.69
N GLU A 157 -15.25 -13.42 -3.82
CA GLU A 157 -14.85 -14.63 -4.55
C GLU A 157 -15.32 -15.91 -3.85
N MET A 158 -15.22 -15.98 -2.52
CA MET A 158 -15.75 -17.13 -1.76
C MET A 158 -17.24 -17.34 -1.99
N VAL A 159 -18.05 -16.29 -1.91
CA VAL A 159 -19.50 -16.36 -2.17
C VAL A 159 -19.80 -16.76 -3.62
N ARG A 160 -18.98 -16.31 -4.59
CA ARG A 160 -19.13 -16.71 -5.99
C ARG A 160 -18.86 -18.20 -6.19
N GLU A 161 -17.82 -18.74 -5.56
CA GLU A 161 -17.48 -20.17 -5.60
C GLU A 161 -18.57 -21.04 -4.97
N GLU A 162 -19.17 -20.59 -3.86
CA GLU A 162 -20.32 -21.26 -3.24
C GLU A 162 -21.53 -21.32 -4.19
N GLY A 163 -21.89 -20.20 -4.83
CA GLY A 163 -23.02 -20.13 -5.76
C GLY A 163 -22.81 -20.93 -7.07
N GLU A 164 -21.58 -20.98 -7.58
CA GLU A 164 -21.22 -21.82 -8.73
C GLU A 164 -21.24 -23.32 -8.38
N SER A 165 -20.88 -23.67 -7.13
CA SER A 165 -20.94 -25.05 -6.64
C SER A 165 -22.38 -25.56 -6.51
N GLU A 166 -23.36 -24.72 -6.14
CA GLU A 166 -24.77 -25.10 -6.10
C GLU A 166 -25.40 -25.20 -7.51
N ALA A 167 -25.02 -24.32 -8.44
CA ALA A 167 -25.50 -24.37 -9.83
C ALA A 167 -24.96 -25.60 -10.61
N GLY A 168 -23.79 -26.13 -10.22
CA GLY A 168 -23.18 -27.32 -10.82
C GLY A 168 -23.80 -28.65 -10.40
N VAL A 169 -24.58 -28.71 -9.31
CA VAL A 169 -25.22 -29.95 -8.83
C VAL A 169 -26.50 -30.29 -9.60
N ASP A 170 -27.16 -29.29 -10.18
CA ASP A 170 -28.40 -29.47 -10.93
C ASP A 170 -28.17 -30.02 -12.36
N GLU A 171 -27.00 -29.80 -12.95
CA GLU A 171 -26.72 -30.23 -14.33
C GLU A 171 -26.34 -31.71 -14.42
N GLU A 172 -25.69 -32.29 -13.38
CA GLU A 172 -25.36 -33.72 -13.34
C GLU A 172 -26.57 -34.60 -12.96
N ALA A 173 -27.54 -34.06 -12.21
CA ALA A 173 -28.82 -34.71 -11.94
C ALA A 173 -29.75 -34.75 -13.17
N ALA A 174 -29.60 -33.82 -14.12
CA ALA A 174 -30.41 -33.77 -15.35
C ALA A 174 -29.98 -34.78 -16.42
N ILE A 175 -28.74 -35.28 -16.38
CA ILE A 175 -28.20 -36.21 -17.39
C ILE A 175 -28.64 -37.67 -17.11
N ALA A 176 -29.13 -37.98 -15.91
CA ALA A 176 -29.57 -39.33 -15.53
C ALA A 176 -30.98 -39.73 -16.00
N ASN A 177 -31.78 -38.82 -16.57
CA ASN A 177 -33.20 -39.11 -16.88
C ASN A 177 -33.60 -38.95 -18.36
N SER A 178 -32.67 -39.18 -19.30
CA SER A 178 -32.98 -39.19 -20.75
C SER A 178 -32.60 -40.50 -21.45
N ALA A 179 -32.99 -41.64 -20.89
CA ALA A 179 -32.95 -42.93 -21.57
C ALA A 179 -34.37 -43.46 -21.87
N GLY A 180 -34.86 -43.17 -23.08
CA GLY A 180 -35.79 -44.05 -23.79
C GLY A 180 -37.10 -43.45 -24.30
N ARG A 181 -37.17 -43.08 -25.59
CA ARG A 181 -37.77 -43.91 -26.66
C ARG A 181 -37.90 -43.14 -27.99
N ASN A 182 -37.87 -43.94 -29.04
CA ASN A 182 -37.65 -43.62 -30.45
C ASN A 182 -38.90 -43.09 -31.18
N THR A 183 -38.64 -42.36 -32.26
CA THR A 183 -39.48 -41.69 -33.29
C THR A 183 -40.41 -42.65 -34.12
N PRO A 184 -41.11 -42.30 -35.25
CA PRO A 184 -41.25 -41.02 -36.01
C PRO A 184 -42.66 -40.72 -36.66
N ALA A 185 -42.89 -39.48 -37.17
CA ALA A 185 -43.70 -39.23 -38.38
C ALA A 185 -43.57 -37.80 -38.95
N LYS A 186 -43.52 -37.71 -40.30
CA LYS A 186 -43.32 -36.54 -41.16
C LYS A 186 -44.57 -35.68 -41.38
N LYS A 187 -44.42 -34.36 -41.63
CA LYS A 187 -44.98 -33.66 -42.82
C LYS A 187 -44.41 -32.25 -43.03
N LYS A 188 -44.18 -31.94 -44.31
CA LYS A 188 -43.71 -30.68 -44.93
C LYS A 188 -44.73 -29.53 -44.79
N VAL A 189 -44.29 -28.27 -44.94
CA VAL A 189 -44.53 -27.39 -46.13
C VAL A 189 -44.01 -25.95 -45.87
N ALA A 190 -43.18 -25.44 -46.81
CA ALA A 190 -43.01 -24.09 -47.42
C ALA A 190 -43.33 -22.79 -46.62
N ALA A 191 -42.78 -21.60 -46.91
CA ALA A 191 -41.68 -21.04 -47.71
C ALA A 191 -41.71 -19.50 -47.54
N LYS A 192 -40.64 -18.82 -48.00
CA LYS A 192 -40.49 -17.38 -48.32
C LYS A 192 -40.45 -16.42 -47.10
N GLY A 193 -39.54 -15.45 -47.05
CA GLY A 193 -38.53 -15.00 -48.00
C GLY A 193 -37.93 -13.67 -47.54
N THR A 194 -36.90 -13.22 -48.28
CA THR A 194 -36.35 -11.83 -48.35
C THR A 194 -35.70 -11.27 -47.07
N SER A 195 -34.56 -10.58 -47.06
CA SER A 195 -33.76 -9.96 -48.12
C SER A 195 -32.46 -9.39 -47.52
N VAL A 196 -31.34 -9.53 -48.26
CA VAL A 196 -30.35 -8.48 -48.62
C VAL A 196 -29.58 -7.79 -47.46
N ALA A 197 -28.28 -8.06 -47.28
CA ALA A 197 -27.09 -7.34 -47.82
C ALA A 197 -26.98 -5.88 -47.30
N ALA A 198 -25.82 -5.25 -47.04
CA ALA A 198 -24.42 -5.48 -47.36
C ALA A 198 -23.57 -4.61 -46.38
N ALA A 199 -22.40 -5.08 -45.93
CA ALA A 199 -21.06 -4.66 -46.36
C ALA A 199 -20.58 -3.25 -45.94
N LYS A 200 -19.43 -3.20 -45.24
CA LYS A 200 -18.16 -2.52 -45.61
C LYS A 200 -17.19 -2.62 -44.40
N GLU A 201 -16.16 -3.44 -44.50
CA GLU A 201 -14.80 -3.12 -45.00
C GLU A 201 -13.90 -2.39 -43.99
N ALA A 202 -12.67 -2.90 -43.90
CA ALA A 202 -11.66 -2.65 -42.89
C ALA A 202 -10.55 -1.68 -43.39
N PRO A 203 -9.28 -1.78 -42.96
CA PRO A 203 -8.58 -0.80 -42.11
C PRO A 203 -7.50 -0.01 -42.87
N VAL A 204 -6.98 1.10 -42.32
CA VAL A 204 -5.72 1.69 -42.82
C VAL A 204 -4.82 2.21 -41.69
N ARG A 205 -3.57 1.75 -41.77
CA ARG A 205 -2.37 2.13 -41.03
C ARG A 205 -1.65 3.24 -41.79
N GLY A 206 -1.11 4.24 -41.10
CA GLY A 206 -0.25 5.29 -41.70
C GLY A 206 0.81 5.75 -40.72
N LYS A 207 2.07 5.75 -41.17
CA LYS A 207 3.32 5.97 -40.41
C LYS A 207 3.94 7.33 -40.77
N LYS A 208 4.69 7.89 -39.82
CA LYS A 208 5.98 8.63 -39.94
C LYS A 208 6.02 10.15 -40.25
N ALA A 209 6.61 10.87 -39.28
CA ALA A 209 7.94 11.53 -39.27
C ALA A 209 8.13 13.01 -39.74
N GLY A 210 9.00 13.71 -39.00
CA GLY A 210 9.76 14.92 -39.38
C GLY A 210 9.60 16.10 -38.40
N ALA A 211 10.38 16.23 -37.31
CA ALA A 211 11.76 16.74 -37.19
C ALA A 211 11.91 18.28 -37.30
N SER A 212 12.40 18.95 -36.24
CA SER A 212 13.50 19.94 -36.33
C SER A 212 14.09 20.30 -34.95
N LYS A 213 15.41 20.52 -34.96
CA LYS A 213 16.37 20.82 -33.88
C LYS A 213 16.46 22.32 -33.57
N GLN A 214 16.88 22.67 -32.34
CA GLN A 214 18.01 23.58 -32.02
C GLN A 214 18.26 23.58 -30.49
N THR A 215 19.33 22.97 -29.97
CA THR A 215 20.70 23.48 -29.67
C THR A 215 20.82 24.45 -28.48
N GLY A 216 21.64 24.08 -27.49
CA GLY A 216 22.20 24.94 -26.43
C GLY A 216 22.58 24.12 -25.19
N SER A 217 23.75 23.49 -25.19
CA SER A 217 24.95 23.86 -24.39
C SER A 217 24.90 23.49 -22.91
N GLY A 218 25.74 22.52 -22.56
CA GLY A 218 26.57 22.52 -21.34
C GLY A 218 25.89 22.25 -20.01
N ASP A 219 25.96 21.01 -19.52
CA ASP A 219 26.99 20.67 -18.53
C ASP A 219 27.04 19.16 -18.31
N SER A 220 28.22 18.60 -18.57
CA SER A 220 28.57 17.22 -18.26
C SER A 220 28.86 17.11 -16.77
N LYS A 221 27.92 16.56 -16.00
CA LYS A 221 28.20 16.02 -14.66
C LYS A 221 27.53 14.66 -14.47
N THR A 222 28.30 13.62 -14.79
CA THR A 222 28.44 12.39 -14.01
C THR A 222 27.18 11.87 -13.29
N SER A 223 26.35 11.08 -13.97
CA SER A 223 25.35 10.23 -13.30
C SER A 223 26.00 8.91 -12.86
N GLY A 224 26.78 9.00 -11.80
CA GLY A 224 27.20 7.83 -11.03
C GLY A 224 26.07 7.40 -10.09
N SER A 225 25.64 6.15 -10.25
CA SER A 225 24.68 5.43 -9.42
C SER A 225 24.77 5.78 -7.92
N LYS A 226 23.67 6.22 -7.31
CA LYS A 226 23.56 6.32 -5.85
C LYS A 226 22.20 5.83 -5.38
N ALA A 227 22.22 4.68 -4.72
CA ALA A 227 21.14 4.18 -3.87
C ALA A 227 20.99 5.10 -2.64
N GLY A 228 20.36 6.25 -2.82
CA GLY A 228 20.05 7.21 -1.78
C GLY A 228 18.79 7.99 -2.10
N SER A 229 18.07 8.42 -1.07
CA SER A 229 16.91 9.29 -1.22
C SER A 229 17.33 10.72 -1.59
N SER A 230 16.60 11.31 -2.52
CA SER A 230 16.72 12.67 -3.04
C SER A 230 15.54 13.51 -2.57
N VAL A 231 15.75 14.81 -2.45
CA VAL A 231 14.70 15.76 -2.06
C VAL A 231 14.65 16.86 -3.09
N THR A 232 13.46 17.17 -3.60
CA THR A 232 13.27 18.26 -4.56
C THR A 232 11.99 19.06 -4.28
N THR A 233 12.01 20.32 -4.70
CA THR A 233 10.83 21.20 -4.80
C THR A 233 10.55 21.59 -6.25
N ASN A 234 11.35 21.07 -7.19
CA ASN A 234 11.24 21.41 -8.60
C ASN A 234 10.06 20.65 -9.22
N HIS A 235 9.08 21.39 -9.73
CA HIS A 235 7.85 20.82 -10.31
C HIS A 235 8.13 19.94 -11.52
N ASP A 236 9.04 20.34 -12.41
CA ASP A 236 9.37 19.58 -13.62
C ASP A 236 10.06 18.25 -13.27
N GLU A 237 10.92 18.27 -12.25
CA GLU A 237 11.60 17.07 -11.73
C GLU A 237 10.58 16.10 -11.12
N ILE A 238 9.67 16.61 -10.28
CA ILE A 238 8.59 15.82 -9.65
C ILE A 238 7.69 15.20 -10.72
N ARG A 239 7.24 16.01 -11.68
CA ARG A 239 6.38 15.54 -12.77
C ARG A 239 7.07 14.45 -13.59
N THR A 240 8.29 14.71 -14.04
CA THR A 240 9.06 13.75 -14.86
C THR A 240 9.30 12.44 -14.10
N TRP A 241 9.66 12.53 -12.81
CA TRP A 241 9.91 11.36 -11.98
C TRP A 241 8.66 10.50 -11.78
N ALA A 242 7.51 11.14 -11.56
CA ALA A 242 6.22 10.48 -11.39
C ALA A 242 5.73 9.84 -12.70
N GLU A 243 5.74 10.59 -13.80
CA GLU A 243 5.26 10.12 -15.11
C GLU A 243 6.11 8.98 -15.68
N ASP A 244 7.44 8.98 -15.46
CA ASP A 244 8.34 7.87 -15.84
C ASP A 244 8.03 6.55 -15.11
N ARG A 245 7.22 6.62 -14.04
CA ARG A 245 6.71 5.49 -13.25
C ARG A 245 5.20 5.29 -13.43
N GLY A 246 4.60 6.03 -14.37
CA GLY A 246 3.16 5.99 -14.68
C GLY A 246 2.28 6.58 -13.60
N ALA A 247 2.84 7.37 -12.67
CA ALA A 247 2.09 7.94 -11.56
C ALA A 247 1.38 9.24 -11.93
N HIS A 248 0.25 9.49 -11.28
CA HIS A 248 -0.61 10.65 -11.48
C HIS A 248 -0.83 11.36 -10.13
N PRO A 249 -0.99 12.70 -10.11
CA PRO A 249 -1.28 13.41 -8.88
C PRO A 249 -2.69 13.12 -8.37
N ALA A 250 -2.80 12.88 -7.06
CA ALA A 250 -4.07 12.57 -6.41
C ALA A 250 -4.17 13.21 -5.02
N CYS A 251 -5.40 13.29 -4.50
CA CYS A 251 -5.70 13.80 -3.17
C CYS A 251 -6.68 12.86 -2.46
N VAL A 252 -6.53 12.68 -1.14
CA VAL A 252 -7.53 11.93 -0.36
C VAL A 252 -8.75 12.82 -0.08
N SER A 253 -9.93 12.40 -0.51
CA SER A 253 -11.20 13.08 -0.21
C SER A 253 -11.64 12.78 1.23
N GLY A 254 -11.87 13.81 2.06
CA GLY A 254 -12.62 13.66 3.32
C GLY A 254 -11.88 13.89 4.65
N THR A 255 -10.64 14.40 4.66
CA THR A 255 -10.07 14.99 5.88
C THR A 255 -10.19 16.50 5.78
N GLY A 256 -11.15 17.08 6.49
CA GLY A 256 -11.34 18.53 6.52
C GLY A 256 -11.86 18.97 7.88
N ASP A 257 -10.93 19.39 8.75
CA ASP A 257 -11.14 20.58 9.57
C ASP A 257 -10.24 21.69 9.01
N LYS A 258 -10.71 22.94 9.11
CA LYS A 258 -10.12 24.13 8.46
C LYS A 258 -8.61 24.25 8.77
N GLY A 259 -7.80 23.88 7.78
CA GLY A 259 -6.34 24.01 7.79
C GLY A 259 -5.60 22.74 7.38
N ASP A 260 -6.27 21.59 7.37
CA ASP A 260 -5.65 20.30 7.05
C ASP A 260 -6.24 19.77 5.74
N SER A 261 -5.82 20.35 4.61
CA SER A 261 -6.23 19.87 3.29
C SER A 261 -5.63 18.49 3.03
N GLY A 262 -6.49 17.56 2.59
CA GLY A 262 -6.21 16.16 2.35
C GLY A 262 -4.82 15.89 1.78
N LEU A 263 -4.18 14.87 2.35
CA LEU A 263 -2.83 14.43 2.03
C LEU A 263 -2.64 14.37 0.50
N LEU A 264 -1.86 15.28 -0.09
CA LEU A 264 -1.41 15.16 -1.47
C LEU A 264 -0.67 13.82 -1.64
N ARG A 265 -0.88 13.15 -2.76
CA ARG A 265 -0.20 11.88 -3.10
C ARG A 265 0.11 11.81 -4.60
N LEU A 266 1.09 10.98 -4.93
CA LEU A 266 1.31 10.48 -6.29
C LEU A 266 0.76 9.06 -6.33
N ASP A 267 -0.27 8.84 -7.15
CA ASP A 267 -0.92 7.55 -7.34
C ASP A 267 -0.23 6.76 -8.44
N PHE A 268 0.19 5.54 -8.16
CA PHE A 268 0.99 4.71 -9.07
C PHE A 268 0.13 3.60 -9.70
N PRO A 269 0.42 3.19 -10.94
CA PRO A 269 -0.35 2.15 -11.60
C PRO A 269 -0.18 0.82 -10.86
N GLY A 270 -1.29 0.20 -10.47
CA GLY A 270 -1.31 -0.99 -9.61
C GLY A 270 -1.45 -0.70 -8.10
N TYR A 271 -1.56 0.57 -7.71
CA TYR A 271 -1.94 0.96 -6.36
C TYR A 271 -3.44 0.71 -6.14
N SER A 272 -3.80 -0.03 -5.10
CA SER A 272 -5.18 -0.44 -4.78
C SER A 272 -5.99 0.61 -4.00
N GLY A 273 -5.49 1.85 -3.95
CA GLY A 273 -6.14 2.99 -3.27
C GLY A 273 -6.99 3.89 -4.16
N ALA A 274 -7.19 3.54 -5.44
CA ALA A 274 -7.90 4.34 -6.45
C ALA A 274 -9.30 4.81 -5.99
N ASP A 275 -10.00 4.03 -5.16
CA ASP A 275 -11.34 4.39 -4.65
C ASP A 275 -11.34 5.40 -3.48
N SER A 276 -10.18 5.80 -2.96
CA SER A 276 -10.02 6.80 -1.89
C SER A 276 -9.17 8.00 -2.28
N LEU A 277 -8.73 8.02 -3.54
CA LEU A 277 -7.90 9.04 -4.12
C LEU A 277 -8.66 9.68 -5.27
N GLU A 278 -8.93 10.97 -5.15
CA GLU A 278 -9.42 11.76 -6.27
C GLU A 278 -8.22 12.21 -7.09
N GLU A 279 -8.18 11.80 -8.35
CA GLU A 279 -7.21 12.31 -9.32
C GLU A 279 -7.42 13.83 -9.45
N ILE A 280 -6.33 14.59 -9.30
CA ILE A 280 -6.33 16.04 -9.46
C ILE A 280 -5.41 16.43 -10.60
N SER A 281 -5.51 17.66 -11.10
CA SER A 281 -4.56 18.11 -12.13
C SER A 281 -3.18 18.34 -11.51
N TRP A 282 -2.12 18.26 -12.33
CA TRP A 282 -0.78 18.68 -11.91
C TRP A 282 -0.74 20.15 -11.46
N GLU A 283 -1.60 20.99 -12.02
CA GLU A 283 -1.70 22.40 -11.63
C GLU A 283 -2.24 22.53 -10.21
N ASP A 284 -3.35 21.85 -9.89
CA ASP A 284 -3.93 21.83 -8.53
C ASP A 284 -2.97 21.20 -7.51
N PHE A 285 -2.25 20.15 -7.93
CA PHE A 285 -1.25 19.49 -7.11
C PHE A 285 -0.13 20.45 -6.73
N PHE A 286 0.48 21.12 -7.73
CA PHE A 286 1.60 22.02 -7.46
C PHE A 286 1.16 23.30 -6.75
N GLN A 287 -0.05 23.79 -7.02
CA GLN A 287 -0.62 24.90 -6.26
C GLN A 287 -0.67 24.57 -4.76
N LYS A 288 -1.28 23.44 -4.39
CA LYS A 288 -1.37 23.02 -2.98
C LYS A 288 0.01 22.69 -2.39
N PHE A 289 0.89 22.07 -3.18
CA PHE A 289 2.25 21.73 -2.79
C PHE A 289 3.07 22.97 -2.42
N ASP A 290 2.93 24.05 -3.19
CA ASP A 290 3.61 25.32 -2.95
C ASP A 290 2.97 26.11 -1.81
N GLU A 291 1.63 26.19 -1.77
CA GLU A 291 0.88 26.89 -0.71
C GLU A 291 1.22 26.33 0.69
N GLN A 292 1.44 25.02 0.78
CA GLN A 292 1.80 24.34 2.01
C GLN A 292 3.31 24.26 2.26
N GLY A 293 4.15 24.79 1.36
CA GLY A 293 5.60 24.78 1.50
C GLY A 293 6.17 23.36 1.61
N LEU A 294 5.80 22.48 0.69
CA LEU A 294 6.19 21.07 0.71
C LEU A 294 7.44 20.79 -0.13
N ALA A 295 8.01 19.60 0.07
CA ALA A 295 9.08 19.03 -0.72
C ALA A 295 8.81 17.54 -0.96
N LEU A 296 9.23 17.02 -2.12
CA LEU A 296 9.15 15.60 -2.42
C LEU A 296 10.47 14.94 -2.01
N LEU A 297 10.40 14.03 -1.04
CA LEU A 297 11.44 13.05 -0.76
C LEU A 297 11.16 11.82 -1.60
N TYR A 298 12.08 11.44 -2.49
CA TYR A 298 11.90 10.32 -3.39
C TYR A 298 13.18 9.49 -3.52
N GLN A 299 13.06 8.28 -4.04
CA GLN A 299 14.21 7.43 -4.35
C GLN A 299 14.22 7.11 -5.83
N GLU A 300 15.37 7.24 -6.49
CA GLU A 300 15.48 6.90 -7.91
C GLU A 300 15.41 5.39 -8.13
N THR A 301 16.29 4.65 -7.45
CA THR A 301 16.43 3.21 -7.58
C THR A 301 16.45 2.51 -6.24
N THR A 302 15.88 1.29 -6.18
CA THR A 302 15.96 0.41 -5.02
C THR A 302 17.39 -0.08 -4.80
N ALA A 303 17.66 -0.73 -3.66
CA ALA A 303 18.96 -1.35 -3.40
C ALA A 303 19.36 -2.42 -4.44
N LYS A 304 18.38 -2.93 -5.22
CA LYS A 304 18.57 -3.89 -6.30
C LYS A 304 18.75 -3.23 -7.69
N GLY A 305 18.70 -1.90 -7.76
CA GLY A 305 18.85 -1.13 -9.01
C GLY A 305 17.57 -0.99 -9.83
N GLU A 306 16.42 -1.44 -9.32
CA GLU A 306 15.11 -1.30 -9.96
C GLU A 306 14.55 0.11 -9.73
N LYS A 307 13.66 0.60 -10.61
CA LYS A 307 12.96 1.88 -10.39
C LYS A 307 12.19 1.81 -9.07
N SER A 308 12.42 2.76 -8.16
CA SER A 308 11.72 2.82 -6.87
C SER A 308 10.47 3.66 -6.99
N ASN A 309 9.36 3.22 -6.39
CA ASN A 309 8.13 4.00 -6.24
C ASN A 309 8.09 4.76 -4.89
N PHE A 310 9.15 4.61 -4.07
CA PHE A 310 9.22 5.27 -2.79
C PHE A 310 9.20 6.79 -2.95
N ASN A 311 8.16 7.41 -2.41
CA ASN A 311 8.02 8.84 -2.31
C ASN A 311 7.31 9.23 -1.00
N LYS A 312 7.62 10.42 -0.52
CA LYS A 312 6.97 11.03 0.62
C LYS A 312 6.93 12.54 0.41
N ILE A 313 5.76 13.13 0.60
CA ILE A 313 5.61 14.58 0.63
C ILE A 313 5.85 15.03 2.07
N ILE A 314 6.85 15.88 2.27
CA ILE A 314 7.30 16.37 3.57
C ILE A 314 7.27 17.91 3.57
N ALA A 315 7.25 18.52 4.75
CA ALA A 315 7.44 19.97 4.84
C ALA A 315 8.85 20.36 4.35
N LYS A 316 8.95 21.46 3.60
CA LYS A 316 10.22 21.98 3.05
C LYS A 316 11.24 22.25 4.14
N GLU A 317 10.80 22.72 5.31
CA GLU A 317 11.65 22.93 6.48
C GLU A 317 12.32 21.63 6.95
N THR A 318 11.59 20.52 6.95
CA THR A 318 12.10 19.18 7.29
C THR A 318 13.12 18.69 6.26
N ALA A 319 12.86 18.97 4.98
CA ALA A 319 13.75 18.68 3.86
C ALA A 319 15.10 19.44 3.97
N ASP A 320 15.05 20.73 4.29
CA ASP A 320 16.23 21.59 4.41
C ASP A 320 17.12 21.15 5.58
N MET A 321 16.53 20.84 6.74
CA MET A 321 17.26 20.31 7.90
C MET A 321 17.98 18.98 7.61
N ALA A 322 17.35 18.08 6.85
CA ALA A 322 17.95 16.81 6.44
C ALA A 322 19.14 17.01 5.49
N SER A 323 19.09 18.04 4.64
CA SER A 323 20.17 18.40 3.72
C SER A 323 21.38 19.04 4.42
N GLU A 324 21.13 19.87 5.45
CA GLU A 324 22.17 20.54 6.23
C GLU A 324 22.90 19.58 7.17
N GLY A 325 22.21 18.61 7.75
CA GLY A 325 22.81 17.52 8.53
C GLY A 325 23.82 16.69 7.72
N LYS A 326 23.48 16.36 6.47
CA LYS A 326 24.39 15.69 5.52
C LYS A 326 25.61 16.55 5.16
N LYS A 327 25.43 17.86 4.96
CA LYS A 327 26.56 18.79 4.65
C LYS A 327 27.52 18.99 5.83
N ARG A 328 27.03 19.00 7.06
CA ARG A 328 27.89 19.07 8.27
C ARG A 328 28.66 17.78 8.52
N SER A 329 28.07 16.61 8.23
CA SER A 329 28.75 15.31 8.36
C SER A 329 29.82 15.08 7.30
N ALA A 330 29.73 15.71 6.12
CA ALA A 330 30.71 15.55 5.03
C ALA A 330 31.93 16.48 5.14
N ARG A 331 31.96 17.37 6.15
CA ARG A 331 33.01 18.39 6.36
C ARG A 331 33.92 18.09 7.56
N LYS A 332 33.79 16.91 8.16
CA LYS A 332 34.52 16.48 9.35
C LYS A 332 35.40 15.28 9.04
#